data_AF-A0A7C2K5Y8-F1
#
_entry.id   AF-A0A7C2K5Y8-F1
#
_cell.length_a   1.000
_cell.length_b   1.000
_cell.length_c   1.000
_cell.angle_alpha   90.00
_cell.angle_beta   90.00
_cell.angle_gamma   90.00
#
_symmetry.space_group_name_H-M   'P 1'
#
loop_
_entity.id
_entity.type
_entity.pdbx_description
1 polymer ?
#
loop_
_entity_poly.entity_id
_entity_poly.type
_entity_poly.pdbx_seq_one_letter_code
_entity_poly.pdbx_strand_id
1 'polypeptide(L)'
;MSRSRIFALAILLSLLALPVWARMQPVITLEQAVQKVQRETGGKILSAGRLRLGRHELLYRIKVLTPKGVVKVVQVRTRLKEKH
;
A
#
# COMPACT_ATOMS: atom_id res chain seq x y z
N MET A 1 45.79 10.45 -22.01
CA MET A 1 44.45 11.06 -22.22
C MET A 1 43.63 10.11 -23.09
N SER A 2 42.90 9.13 -22.55
CA SER A 2 41.41 9.16 -22.64
C SER A 2 40.72 7.96 -21.91
N ARG A 3 41.13 7.60 -20.68
CA ARG A 3 40.45 6.52 -19.90
C ARG A 3 39.14 6.97 -19.23
N SER A 4 38.87 8.27 -19.23
CA SER A 4 37.76 8.93 -18.54
C SER A 4 36.46 9.01 -19.36
N ARG A 5 36.45 8.58 -20.62
CA ARG A 5 35.25 8.63 -21.48
C ARG A 5 34.34 7.41 -21.37
N ILE A 6 34.87 6.27 -20.92
CA ILE A 6 34.11 5.01 -20.83
C ILE A 6 33.24 5.00 -19.57
N PHE A 7 33.71 5.59 -18.46
CA PHE A 7 32.93 5.71 -17.22
C PHE A 7 31.77 6.70 -17.30
N ALA A 8 31.82 7.68 -18.22
CA ALA A 8 30.76 8.67 -18.38
C ALA A 8 29.50 8.10 -19.08
N LEU A 9 29.64 7.02 -19.86
CA LEU A 9 28.52 6.43 -20.61
C LEU A 9 27.70 5.44 -19.76
N ALA A 10 28.32 4.81 -18.75
CA ALA A 10 27.64 3.85 -17.88
C ALA A 10 26.68 4.51 -16.86
N ILE A 11 26.91 5.78 -16.51
CA ILE A 11 26.08 6.50 -15.53
C ILE A 11 24.81 7.08 -16.18
N LEU A 12 24.82 7.36 -17.49
CA LEU A 12 23.67 7.94 -18.19
C LEU A 12 22.56 6.92 -18.53
N LEU A 13 22.86 5.62 -18.50
CA LEU A 13 21.89 4.56 -18.84
C LEU A 13 21.03 4.09 -17.64
N SER A 14 21.35 4.51 -16.42
CA SER A 14 20.62 4.09 -15.21
C SER A 14 19.38 4.94 -14.87
N LEU A 15 19.16 6.05 -15.58
CA LEU A 15 18.09 7.01 -15.27
C LEU A 15 16.69 6.63 -15.82
N LEU A 16 16.54 5.50 -16.52
CA LEU A 16 15.27 5.09 -17.14
C LEU A 16 14.59 3.88 -16.47
N ALA A 17 15.04 3.45 -15.29
CA ALA A 17 14.33 2.44 -14.50
C ALA A 17 13.26 3.10 -13.62
N LEU A 18 12.15 3.54 -14.22
CA LEU A 18 10.96 3.92 -13.45
C LEU A 18 10.49 2.68 -12.66
N PRO A 19 10.29 2.78 -11.33
CA PRO A 19 9.82 1.65 -10.54
C PRO A 19 8.37 1.31 -10.91
N VAL A 20 8.19 0.37 -11.83
CA VAL A 20 6.89 -0.18 -12.23
C VAL A 20 6.16 -0.84 -11.05
N TRP A 21 6.87 -1.14 -9.96
CA TRP A 21 6.33 -1.70 -8.72
C TRP A 21 5.32 -0.80 -8.00
N ALA A 22 5.27 0.50 -8.32
CA ALA A 22 4.36 1.44 -7.67
C ALA A 22 2.88 1.32 -8.13
N ARG A 23 2.57 0.52 -9.17
CA ARG A 23 1.22 0.50 -9.77
C ARG A 23 0.32 -0.67 -9.35
N MET A 24 0.85 -1.65 -8.62
CA MET A 24 0.03 -2.78 -8.15
C MET A 24 -0.60 -2.46 -6.79
N GLN A 25 -1.84 -1.97 -6.81
CA GLN A 25 -2.65 -1.99 -5.59
C GLN A 25 -2.81 -3.45 -5.12
N PRO A 26 -2.41 -3.77 -3.89
CA PRO A 26 -2.43 -5.14 -3.40
C PRO A 26 -3.88 -5.61 -3.25
N VAL A 27 -4.16 -6.82 -3.72
CA VAL A 27 -5.45 -7.50 -3.50
C VAL A 27 -5.35 -8.15 -2.12
N ILE A 28 -5.97 -7.53 -1.13
CA ILE A 28 -5.97 -8.03 0.25
C ILE A 28 -7.40 -8.16 0.77
N THR A 29 -7.61 -9.14 1.64
CA THR A 29 -8.89 -9.34 2.31
C THR A 29 -9.09 -8.30 3.43
N LEU A 30 -10.33 -8.17 3.90
CA LEU A 30 -10.63 -7.32 5.06
C LEU A 30 -9.82 -7.76 6.29
N GLU A 31 -9.67 -9.06 6.51
CA GLU A 31 -8.91 -9.62 7.62
C GLU A 31 -7.42 -9.27 7.53
N GLN A 32 -6.83 -9.39 6.35
CA GLN A 32 -5.44 -8.99 6.13
C GLN A 32 -5.25 -7.48 6.37
N ALA A 33 -6.21 -6.65 5.96
CA ALA A 33 -6.18 -5.22 6.26
C ALA A 33 -6.31 -4.93 7.77
N VAL A 34 -7.17 -5.65 8.47
CA VAL A 34 -7.33 -5.57 9.94
C VAL A 34 -6.03 -5.93 10.65
N GLN A 35 -5.42 -7.07 10.30
CA GLN A 35 -4.15 -7.50 10.88
C GLN A 35 -3.02 -6.50 10.59
N LYS A 36 -2.96 -5.96 9.37
CA LYS A 36 -2.00 -4.92 9.01
C LYS A 36 -2.16 -3.68 9.90
N VAL A 37 -3.39 -3.15 10.02
CA VAL A 37 -3.67 -1.97 10.84
C VAL A 37 -3.35 -2.24 12.32
N GLN A 38 -3.68 -3.42 12.83
CA GLN A 38 -3.38 -3.78 14.21
C GLN A 38 -1.87 -3.83 14.47
N ARG A 39 -1.08 -4.44 13.57
CA ARG A 39 0.39 -4.46 13.67
C ARG A 39 1.01 -3.06 13.59
N GLU A 40 0.53 -2.23 12.67
CA GLU A 40 1.08 -0.88 12.46
C GLU A 40 0.73 0.09 13.59
N THR A 41 -0.44 -0.05 14.20
CA THR A 41 -0.91 0.88 15.23
C THR A 41 -0.70 0.40 16.66
N GLY A 42 -0.48 -0.91 16.86
CA GLY A 42 -0.51 -1.56 18.17
C GLY A 42 -1.86 -1.42 18.88
N GLY A 43 -2.91 -1.03 18.17
CA GLY A 43 -4.20 -0.66 18.74
C GLY A 43 -5.24 -1.78 18.72
N LYS A 44 -6.31 -1.59 19.49
CA LYS A 44 -7.47 -2.50 19.49
C LYS A 44 -8.42 -2.12 18.36
N ILE A 45 -8.78 -3.09 17.52
CA ILE A 45 -9.75 -2.89 16.44
C ILE A 45 -11.15 -2.82 17.03
N LEU A 46 -11.88 -1.75 16.70
CA LEU A 46 -13.25 -1.52 17.17
C LEU A 46 -14.29 -1.92 16.13
N SER A 47 -14.02 -1.63 14.85
CA SER A 47 -14.89 -2.03 13.75
C SER A 47 -14.12 -2.03 12.44
N ALA A 48 -14.50 -2.91 11.50
CA ALA A 48 -13.91 -2.95 10.17
C ALA A 48 -15.03 -3.06 9.13
N GLY A 49 -15.08 -2.10 8.21
CA GLY A 49 -16.09 -2.02 7.16
C GLY A 49 -15.47 -2.03 5.77
N ARG A 50 -16.30 -2.31 4.75
CA ARG A 50 -15.92 -2.28 3.33
C ARG A 50 -16.81 -1.26 2.62
N LEU A 51 -16.21 -0.46 1.75
CA LEU A 51 -16.93 0.45 0.86
C LEU A 51 -16.44 0.19 -0.57
N ARG A 52 -17.36 -0.11 -1.48
CA ARG A 52 -17.03 -0.24 -2.90
C ARG A 52 -16.88 1.17 -3.49
N LEU A 53 -15.70 1.49 -4.02
CA LEU A 53 -15.41 2.79 -4.63
C LEU A 53 -15.66 2.80 -6.14
N GLY A 54 -15.71 1.61 -6.77
CA GLY A 54 -15.96 1.46 -8.20
C GLY A 54 -16.09 0.01 -8.62
N ARG A 55 -15.99 -0.26 -9.92
CA ARG A 55 -16.16 -1.63 -10.45
C ARG A 55 -15.14 -2.61 -9.85
N HIS A 56 -13.87 -2.22 -9.79
CA HIS A 56 -12.76 -3.05 -9.30
C HIS A 56 -12.06 -2.49 -8.06
N GLU A 57 -12.63 -1.50 -7.38
CA GLU A 57 -11.99 -0.85 -6.23
C GLU A 57 -12.81 -0.95 -4.95
N LEU A 58 -12.13 -1.21 -3.85
CA LEU A 58 -12.71 -1.37 -2.53
C LEU A 58 -11.86 -0.67 -1.47
N LEU A 59 -12.53 -0.01 -0.53
CA LEU A 59 -11.94 0.72 0.58
C LEU A 59 -12.33 0.04 1.89
N TYR A 60 -11.34 -0.40 2.65
CA TYR A 60 -11.55 -0.82 4.02
C TYR A 60 -11.45 0.38 4.95
N ARG A 61 -12.47 0.59 5.79
CA ARG A 61 -12.45 1.59 6.86
C ARG A 61 -12.38 0.86 8.18
N ILE A 62 -11.25 1.02 8.87
CA ILE A 62 -10.96 0.30 10.11
C ILE A 62 -10.88 1.33 11.23
N LYS A 63 -11.80 1.24 12.20
CA LYS A 63 -11.74 2.02 13.43
C LYS A 63 -10.83 1.30 14.41
N VAL A 64 -9.83 2.00 14.92
CA VAL A 64 -8.84 1.48 15.86
C VAL A 64 -8.71 2.41 17.06
N LEU A 65 -8.77 1.84 18.26
CA LEU A 65 -8.36 2.50 19.49
C LEU A 65 -6.85 2.36 19.62
N THR A 66 -6.13 3.47 19.47
CA THR A 66 -4.68 3.51 19.62
C THR A 66 -4.28 3.31 21.08
N PRO A 67 -3.02 2.91 21.37
CA PRO A 67 -2.51 2.82 22.74
C PRO A 67 -2.59 4.13 23.53
N LYS A 68 -2.67 5.27 22.83
CA LYS A 68 -2.87 6.60 23.43
C LYS A 68 -4.33 6.88 23.85
N GLY A 69 -5.24 5.92 23.72
CA GLY A 69 -6.65 6.09 24.04
C GLY A 69 -7.48 6.84 22.99
N VAL A 70 -6.91 7.15 21.82
CA VAL A 70 -7.60 7.89 20.76
C VAL A 70 -8.10 6.93 19.68
N VAL A 71 -9.33 7.16 19.19
CA VAL A 71 -9.90 6.43 18.06
C VAL A 71 -9.43 7.05 16.75
N LYS A 72 -8.86 6.23 15.86
CA LYS A 72 -8.50 6.61 14.49
C LYS A 72 -9.27 5.77 13.47
N VAL A 73 -9.58 6.38 12.32
CA VAL A 73 -10.12 5.67 11.15
C VAL A 73 -8.99 5.49 10.15
N VAL A 74 -8.55 4.26 9.96
CA VAL A 74 -7.55 3.90 8.95
C VAL A 74 -8.26 3.46 7.68
N GLN A 75 -7.83 4.01 6.55
CA GLN A 75 -8.36 3.72 5.23
C GLN A 75 -7.36 2.88 4.44
N VAL A 76 -7.77 1.70 4.00
CA VAL A 76 -6.92 0.80 3.21
C VAL A 76 -7.60 0.52 1.87
N ARG A 77 -6.99 1.00 0.79
CA ARG A 77 -7.47 0.75 -0.58
C ARG A 77 -6.99 -0.59 -1.09
N THR A 78 -7.87 -1.32 -1.76
CA THR A 78 -7.57 -2.60 -2.39
C THR A 78 -8.40 -2.76 -3.66
N ARG A 79 -8.01 -3.72 -4.50
CA ARG A 79 -8.82 -4.12 -5.66
C ARG A 79 -9.82 -5.21 -5.27
N LEU A 80 -10.99 -5.16 -5.90
CA LEU A 80 -12.00 -6.21 -5.78
C LEU A 80 -11.46 -7.47 -6.46
N LYS A 81 -11.42 -8.59 -5.73
CA LYS A 81 -11.14 -9.90 -6.34
C LYS A 81 -12.44 -10.39 -6.99
N GLU A 82 -12.51 -10.39 -8.32
CA GLU A 82 -13.61 -11.05 -9.02
C GLU A 82 -13.57 -12.55 -8.71
N LYS A 83 -14.72 -13.10 -8.32
CA LYS A 83 -14.90 -14.55 -8.27
C LYS A 83 -15.15 -14.99 -9.71
N HIS A 84 -14.16 -15.63 -10.33
CA HIS A 84 -14.37 -16.43 -11.53
C HIS A 84 -15.11 -17.72 -11.17
#